data_AF-A0A5N6V0H0-F1
#
_entry.id   AF-A0A5N6V0H0-F1
#
_cell.length_a   1.000
_cell.length_b   1.000
_cell.length_c   1.000
_cell.angle_alpha   90.00
_cell.angle_beta   90.00
_cell.angle_gamma   90.00
#
_symmetry.space_group_name_H-M   'P 1'
#
loop_
_entity.id
_entity.type
_entity.pdbx_description
1 polymer ?
#
loop_
_entity_poly.entity_id
_entity_poly.type
_entity_poly.pdbx_seq_one_letter_code
_entity_poly.pdbx_strand_id
1 'polypeptide(L)'
;MAQALGSMESSNVEMFPKEALREQPNTLRNPVIFYLGHIPIFEDIHLARATKPLQPNRRIINKFLKELSDTLDFREKVCARIAALSQMQKPWQDRLIGRALWIGFEHEGLHLEIFLWMTLMSPNILPPPDIPRPDFIRMAEQAVRNLY
;
A
#
# COMPACT_ATOMS: atom_id res chain seq x y z
N MET A 1 5.35 -0.57 -12.83
CA MET A 1 5.26 -1.09 -11.45
C MET A 1 5.43 0.03 -10.43
N ALA A 2 6.62 0.63 -10.28
CA ALA A 2 6.84 1.72 -9.31
C ALA A 2 5.85 2.90 -9.40
N GLN A 3 5.47 3.33 -10.61
CA GLN A 3 4.50 4.40 -10.81
C GLN A 3 3.06 4.00 -10.45
N ALA A 4 2.71 2.72 -10.59
CA ALA A 4 1.40 2.17 -10.22
C ALA A 4 1.29 1.93 -8.70
N LEU A 5 2.39 1.48 -8.08
CA LEU A 5 2.50 1.34 -6.62
C LEU A 5 2.40 2.71 -5.92
N GLY A 6 3.12 3.73 -6.43
CA GLY A 6 3.03 5.08 -5.87
C GLY A 6 1.65 5.74 -5.99
N SER A 7 0.90 5.49 -7.07
CA SER A 7 -0.43 6.09 -7.29
C SER A 7 -1.58 5.40 -6.56
N MET A 8 -1.50 4.08 -6.36
CA MET A 8 -2.56 3.33 -5.64
C MET A 8 -2.60 3.64 -4.14
N GLU A 9 -1.51 4.18 -3.61
CA GLU A 9 -1.25 4.16 -2.18
C GLU A 9 -1.39 5.56 -1.55
N SER A 10 -1.44 6.65 -2.34
CA SER A 10 -1.83 7.98 -1.87
C SER A 10 -3.35 8.06 -1.64
N SER A 11 -4.15 7.56 -2.59
CA SER A 11 -5.61 7.60 -2.51
C SER A 11 -6.19 6.78 -1.36
N ASN A 12 -5.58 5.61 -1.08
CA ASN A 12 -6.07 4.73 -0.02
C ASN A 12 -5.78 5.26 1.38
N VAL A 13 -4.61 5.87 1.60
CA VAL A 13 -4.27 6.47 2.92
C VAL A 13 -5.12 7.70 3.20
N GLU A 14 -5.48 8.47 2.17
CA GLU A 14 -6.34 9.65 2.31
C GLU A 14 -7.78 9.32 2.73
N MET A 15 -8.24 8.09 2.46
CA MET A 15 -9.55 7.61 2.94
C MET A 15 -9.57 7.29 4.44
N PHE A 16 -8.41 7.12 5.08
CA PHE A 16 -8.31 6.83 6.52
C PHE A 16 -7.93 8.10 7.29
N PRO A 17 -8.85 8.70 8.08
CA PRO A 17 -8.50 9.75 9.03
C PRO A 17 -7.34 9.34 9.93
N LYS A 18 -6.51 10.29 10.37
CA LYS A 18 -5.33 10.01 11.21
C LYS A 18 -5.68 9.30 12.50
N GLU A 19 -6.86 9.60 13.03
CA GLU A 19 -7.43 9.02 14.24
C GLU A 19 -7.82 7.55 14.01
N ALA A 20 -8.36 7.24 12.83
CA ALA A 20 -8.78 5.90 12.42
C ALA A 20 -7.59 4.96 12.14
N LEU A 21 -6.38 5.48 11.92
CA LEU A 21 -5.20 4.66 11.62
C LEU A 21 -4.84 3.68 12.75
N ARG A 22 -5.18 4.01 14.00
CA ARG A 22 -4.92 3.18 15.17
C ARG A 22 -6.12 2.32 15.58
N GLU A 23 -7.26 2.53 14.95
CA GLU A 23 -8.45 1.72 15.19
C GLU A 23 -8.28 0.33 14.58
N GLN A 24 -8.95 -0.65 15.18
CA GLN A 24 -9.09 -1.99 14.63
C GLN A 24 -10.53 -2.13 14.15
N PRO A 25 -10.82 -1.96 12.85
CA PRO A 25 -12.17 -2.10 12.30
C PRO A 25 -12.77 -3.50 12.52
N ASN A 26 -11.91 -4.50 12.75
CA ASN A 26 -12.25 -5.87 13.08
C ASN A 26 -11.23 -6.40 14.09
N THR A 27 -11.68 -7.06 15.16
CA THR A 27 -10.83 -7.64 16.20
C THR A 27 -9.91 -8.76 15.71
N LEU A 28 -10.18 -9.34 14.53
CA LEU A 28 -9.34 -10.34 13.87
C LEU A 28 -8.25 -9.72 12.97
N ARG A 29 -8.09 -8.40 12.97
CA ARG A 29 -7.13 -7.68 12.11
C ARG A 29 -6.31 -6.70 12.94
N ASN A 30 -5.09 -6.44 12.47
CA ASN A 30 -4.26 -5.39 13.04
C ASN A 30 -4.84 -4.00 12.70
N PRO A 31 -4.44 -2.92 13.39
CA PRO A 31 -4.82 -1.57 13.00
C PRO A 31 -4.17 -1.15 11.68
N VAL A 32 -4.76 -0.20 10.96
CA VAL A 32 -4.27 0.26 9.64
C VAL A 32 -2.79 0.68 9.67
N ILE A 33 -2.35 1.34 10.74
CA ILE A 33 -0.96 1.80 10.93
C ILE A 33 0.05 0.64 10.92
N PHE A 34 -0.34 -0.55 11.38
CA PHE A 34 0.51 -1.75 11.26
C PHE A 34 0.75 -2.08 9.79
N TYR A 35 -0.29 -1.95 8.96
CA TYR A 35 -0.22 -2.27 7.55
C TYR A 35 0.75 -1.34 6.82
N LEU A 36 0.66 -0.04 7.10
CA LEU A 36 1.57 0.98 6.55
C LEU A 36 3.05 0.74 6.89
N GLY A 37 3.34 0.14 8.05
CA GLY A 37 4.71 -0.16 8.46
C GLY A 37 5.24 -1.49 7.93
N HIS A 38 4.46 -2.57 8.01
CA HIS A 38 4.98 -3.91 7.70
C HIS A 38 5.17 -4.16 6.18
N ILE A 39 4.37 -3.52 5.31
CA ILE A 39 4.52 -3.64 3.85
C ILE A 39 5.91 -3.16 3.41
N PRO A 40 6.32 -1.90 3.65
CA PRO A 40 7.63 -1.44 3.23
C PRO A 40 8.78 -2.17 3.93
N ILE A 41 8.58 -2.68 5.15
CA ILE A 41 9.56 -3.54 5.83
C ILE A 41 9.74 -4.87 5.08
N PHE A 42 8.64 -5.51 4.69
CA PHE A 42 8.68 -6.74 3.92
C PHE A 42 9.43 -6.54 2.60
N GLU A 43 9.08 -5.50 1.86
CA GLU A 43 9.74 -5.14 0.60
C GLU A 43 11.24 -4.86 0.81
N ASP A 44 11.61 -4.04 1.79
CA ASP A 44 13.01 -3.71 2.07
C ASP A 44 13.84 -4.95 2.40
N ILE A 45 13.29 -5.89 3.19
CA ILE A 45 13.95 -7.17 3.52
C ILE A 45 14.21 -7.98 2.24
N HIS A 46 13.22 -8.11 1.37
CA HIS A 46 13.35 -8.88 0.14
C HIS A 46 14.33 -8.22 -0.84
N LEU A 47 14.30 -6.90 -0.97
CA LEU A 47 15.25 -6.15 -1.78
C LEU A 47 16.67 -6.23 -1.21
N ALA A 48 16.85 -6.07 0.11
CA ALA A 48 18.16 -6.18 0.77
C ALA A 48 18.81 -7.55 0.56
N ARG A 49 18.01 -8.62 0.58
CA ARG A 49 18.48 -9.98 0.27
C ARG A 49 18.90 -10.14 -1.18
N ALA A 50 18.17 -9.53 -2.11
CA ALA A 50 18.47 -9.60 -3.54
C ALA A 50 19.69 -8.76 -3.94
N THR A 51 19.98 -7.66 -3.25
CA THR A 51 21.03 -6.69 -3.67
C THR A 51 22.28 -6.63 -2.77
N LYS A 52 22.49 -7.57 -1.84
CA LYS A 52 23.67 -7.74 -0.92
C LYS A 52 24.78 -6.63 -0.97
N PRO A 53 25.10 -5.90 0.13
CA PRO A 53 24.26 -5.08 0.97
C PRO A 53 24.53 -3.56 0.76
N LEU A 54 23.46 -2.76 0.69
CA LEU A 54 23.40 -1.55 1.51
C LEU A 54 22.52 -1.96 2.69
N GLN A 55 23.11 -1.94 3.88
CA GLN A 55 22.57 -2.54 5.11
C GLN A 55 21.05 -2.31 5.24
N PRO A 56 20.24 -3.35 5.52
CA PRO A 56 18.93 -3.09 6.11
C PRO A 56 19.22 -2.33 7.40
N ASN A 57 18.65 -1.14 7.57
CA ASN A 57 18.91 -0.37 8.79
C ASN A 57 18.19 -1.08 9.96
N ARG A 58 18.87 -2.09 10.51
CA ARG A 58 18.39 -2.99 11.54
C ARG A 58 18.05 -2.26 12.84
N ARG A 59 18.53 -1.00 12.99
CA ARG A 59 18.19 -0.10 14.10
C ARG A 59 16.78 0.48 14.02
N ILE A 60 16.04 0.32 12.91
CA ILE A 60 14.77 1.02 12.75
C ILE A 60 13.51 0.11 12.80
N ILE A 61 13.67 -1.21 12.76
CA ILE A 61 12.53 -2.16 12.87
C ILE A 61 11.72 -1.94 14.16
N ASN A 62 12.39 -1.63 15.28
CA ASN A 62 11.73 -1.38 16.57
C ASN A 62 11.30 0.08 16.78
N LYS A 63 11.70 1.01 15.90
CA LYS A 63 11.38 2.45 16.01
C LYS A 63 10.20 2.85 15.15
N PHE A 64 10.03 2.24 13.97
CA PHE A 64 9.06 2.67 12.97
C PHE A 64 7.58 2.53 13.35
N LEU A 65 7.24 1.60 14.24
CA LEU A 65 5.84 1.37 14.65
C LEU A 65 5.31 2.40 15.66
N LYS A 66 6.07 3.47 15.98
CA LYS A 66 5.69 4.47 16.99
C LYS A 66 5.06 5.73 16.39
N GLU A 67 5.67 6.28 15.34
CA GLU A 67 5.26 7.54 14.70
C GLU A 67 4.88 7.35 13.22
N LEU A 68 3.77 7.97 12.80
CA LEU A 68 3.28 7.89 11.42
C LEU A 68 4.26 8.53 10.43
N SER A 69 4.88 9.66 10.79
CA SER A 69 5.87 10.35 9.95
C SER A 69 7.06 9.45 9.65
N ASP A 70 7.61 8.79 10.67
CA ASP A 70 8.75 7.87 10.51
C ASP A 70 8.38 6.69 9.58
N THR A 71 7.14 6.20 9.67
CA THR A 71 6.62 5.15 8.80
C THR A 71 6.54 5.62 7.34
N LEU A 72 5.99 6.81 7.10
CA LEU A 72 5.84 7.36 5.75
C LEU A 72 7.20 7.69 5.13
N ASP A 73 8.12 8.29 5.89
CA ASP A 73 9.49 8.59 5.45
C ASP A 73 10.27 7.31 5.07
N PHE A 74 10.04 6.22 5.82
CA PHE A 74 10.66 4.93 5.49
C PHE A 74 10.09 4.35 4.22
N ARG A 75 8.77 4.33 4.12
CA ARG A 75 8.07 3.87 2.92
C ARG A 75 8.55 4.63 1.68
N GLU A 76 8.66 5.96 1.74
CA GLU A 76 9.17 6.77 0.63
C GLU A 76 10.57 6.32 0.17
N LYS A 77 11.47 6.01 1.11
CA LYS A 77 12.81 5.49 0.79
C LYS A 77 12.75 4.12 0.11
N VAL A 78 11.85 3.24 0.54
CA VAL A 78 11.64 1.93 -0.09
C VAL A 78 11.08 2.09 -1.50
N CYS A 79 10.06 2.93 -1.69
CA CYS A 79 9.49 3.26 -3.00
C CYS A 79 10.55 3.84 -3.95
N ALA A 80 11.38 4.78 -3.47
CA ALA A 80 12.47 5.36 -4.26
C ALA A 80 13.49 4.29 -4.70
N ARG A 81 13.81 3.34 -3.81
CA ARG A 81 14.68 2.21 -4.13
C ARG A 81 14.07 1.27 -5.18
N ILE A 82 12.77 0.94 -5.05
CA ILE A 82 12.03 0.15 -6.04
C ILE A 82 12.02 0.84 -7.41
N ALA A 83 11.77 2.15 -7.42
CA ALA A 83 11.78 2.96 -8.64
C ALA A 83 13.14 2.95 -9.32
N ALA A 84 14.22 3.17 -8.56
CA ALA A 84 15.58 3.13 -9.07
C ALA A 84 15.93 1.76 -9.68
N LEU A 85 15.60 0.66 -8.98
CA LEU A 85 15.83 -0.70 -9.49
C LEU A 85 15.03 -0.99 -10.76
N SER A 86 13.80 -0.50 -10.85
CA SER A 86 12.92 -0.70 -12.01
C SER A 86 13.44 0.03 -13.26
N GLN A 87 13.97 1.25 -13.10
CA GLN A 87 14.47 2.06 -14.21
C GLN A 87 15.76 1.49 -14.83
N MET A 88 16.59 0.81 -14.04
CA MET A 88 17.86 0.25 -14.51
C MET A 88 17.72 -1.02 -15.39
N GLN A 89 16.51 -1.45 -15.76
CA GLN A 89 16.19 -2.76 -16.39
C GLN A 89 16.73 -3.99 -15.63
N LYS A 90 17.27 -3.80 -14.42
CA LYS A 90 17.77 -4.88 -13.55
C LYS A 90 16.78 -6.02 -13.28
N PRO A 91 15.46 -5.83 -13.19
CA PRO A 91 14.53 -6.93 -12.91
C PRO A 91 14.57 -8.02 -13.99
N TRP A 92 14.88 -7.65 -15.23
CA TRP A 92 14.96 -8.56 -16.37
C TRP A 92 16.34 -9.21 -16.51
N GLN A 93 17.36 -8.61 -15.89
CA GLN A 93 18.76 -9.04 -15.98
C GLN A 93 19.19 -9.88 -14.77
N ASP A 94 18.60 -9.63 -13.60
CA ASP A 94 18.89 -10.33 -12.35
C ASP A 94 17.60 -10.96 -11.79
N ARG A 95 17.56 -12.30 -11.81
CA ARG A 95 16.41 -13.07 -11.33
C ARG A 95 16.15 -12.90 -9.83
N LEU A 96 17.17 -12.59 -9.02
CA LEU A 96 16.98 -12.34 -7.59
C LEU A 96 16.25 -11.02 -7.37
N ILE A 97 16.64 -9.97 -8.11
CA ILE A 97 15.97 -8.66 -8.07
C ILE A 97 14.54 -8.78 -8.63
N GLY A 98 14.37 -9.46 -9.77
CA GLY A 98 13.06 -9.70 -10.36
C GLY A 98 12.10 -10.42 -9.39
N ARG A 99 12.57 -11.48 -8.71
CA ARG A 99 11.79 -12.20 -7.69
C ARG A 99 11.46 -11.35 -6.47
N ALA A 100 12.41 -10.55 -5.99
CA ALA A 100 12.18 -9.67 -4.84
C ALA A 100 11.13 -8.60 -5.13
N LEU A 101 11.14 -8.03 -6.34
CA LEU A 101 10.12 -7.09 -6.79
C LEU A 101 8.76 -7.76 -6.97
N TRP A 102 8.73 -8.96 -7.55
CA TRP A 102 7.48 -9.68 -7.78
C TRP A 102 6.78 -10.08 -6.48
N ILE A 103 7.51 -10.62 -5.51
CA ILE A 103 6.91 -10.99 -4.22
C ILE A 103 6.44 -9.77 -3.43
N GLY A 104 7.15 -8.63 -3.53
CA GLY A 104 6.71 -7.37 -2.95
C GLY A 104 5.38 -6.90 -3.54
N PHE A 105 5.28 -6.91 -4.87
CA PHE A 105 4.06 -6.58 -5.60
C PHE A 105 2.87 -7.48 -5.22
N GLU A 106 3.06 -8.81 -5.18
CA GLU A 106 1.99 -9.73 -4.78
C GLU A 106 1.58 -9.52 -3.32
N HIS A 107 2.55 -9.28 -2.43
CA HIS A 107 2.30 -9.00 -1.02
C HIS A 107 1.47 -7.71 -0.84
N GLU A 108 1.85 -6.62 -1.49
CA GLU A 108 1.09 -5.36 -1.45
C GLU A 108 -0.31 -5.54 -2.05
N GLY A 109 -0.44 -6.27 -3.15
CA GLY A 109 -1.74 -6.61 -3.76
C GLY A 109 -2.67 -7.36 -2.80
N LEU A 110 -2.14 -8.30 -2.01
CA LEU A 110 -2.91 -8.97 -0.96
C LEU A 110 -3.35 -8.01 0.16
N HIS A 111 -2.55 -6.98 0.46
CA HIS A 111 -2.94 -5.95 1.44
C HIS A 111 -3.97 -4.96 0.91
N LEU A 112 -4.07 -4.75 -0.39
CA LEU A 112 -5.17 -3.97 -0.97
C LEU A 112 -6.53 -4.59 -0.66
N GLU A 113 -6.64 -5.92 -0.66
CA GLU A 113 -7.86 -6.61 -0.24
C GLU A 113 -8.17 -6.33 1.23
N ILE A 114 -7.15 -6.37 2.09
CA ILE A 114 -7.30 -6.07 3.52
C ILE A 114 -7.76 -4.62 3.72
N PHE A 115 -7.16 -3.66 3.01
CA PHE A 115 -7.58 -2.26 3.07
C PHE A 115 -9.01 -2.08 2.59
N LEU A 116 -9.43 -2.75 1.51
CA LEU A 116 -10.81 -2.72 1.05
C LEU A 116 -11.78 -3.20 2.14
N TRP A 117 -11.47 -4.33 2.79
CA TRP A 117 -12.27 -4.80 3.92
C TRP A 117 -12.34 -3.80 5.06
N MET A 118 -11.21 -3.16 5.39
CA MET A 118 -11.17 -2.14 6.45
C MET A 118 -12.01 -0.90 6.10
N THR A 119 -12.00 -0.47 4.83
CA THR A 119 -12.84 0.65 4.38
C THR A 119 -14.33 0.33 4.45
N LEU A 120 -14.70 -0.93 4.24
CA LEU A 120 -16.09 -1.39 4.32
C LEU A 120 -16.59 -1.57 5.76
N MET A 121 -15.71 -2.00 6.67
CA MET A 121 -16.09 -2.33 8.06
C MET A 121 -15.98 -1.16 9.03
N SER A 122 -15.08 -0.20 8.77
CA SER A 122 -14.91 0.95 9.66
C SER A 122 -15.98 2.01 9.37
N PRO A 123 -16.67 2.54 10.40
CA PRO A 123 -17.56 3.68 10.22
C PRO A 123 -16.80 5.01 10.01
N ASN A 124 -15.48 5.02 10.27
CA ASN A 124 -14.63 6.20 10.28
C ASN A 124 -13.77 6.28 9.01
N ILE A 125 -14.41 6.26 7.84
CA ILE A 125 -13.75 6.23 6.53
C ILE A 125 -14.28 7.37 5.69
N LEU A 126 -13.36 8.12 5.09
CA LEU A 126 -13.68 9.18 4.14
C LEU A 126 -13.94 8.56 2.76
N PRO A 127 -14.83 9.17 1.95
CA PRO A 127 -14.97 8.76 0.56
C PRO A 127 -13.62 8.91 -0.17
N PRO A 128 -13.38 8.14 -1.24
CA PRO A 128 -12.19 8.32 -2.06
C PRO A 128 -12.03 9.79 -2.49
N PRO A 129 -10.83 10.37 -2.35
CA PRO A 129 -10.58 11.74 -2.77
C PRO A 129 -10.86 11.88 -4.28
N ASP A 130 -11.43 13.01 -4.66
CA ASP A 130 -11.72 13.38 -6.06
C ASP A 130 -12.71 12.49 -6.83
N ILE A 131 -13.32 11.49 -6.19
CA ILE A 131 -14.36 10.66 -6.80
C ILE A 131 -15.75 11.19 -6.38
N PRO A 132 -16.58 11.68 -7.32
CA PRO A 132 -17.92 12.12 -6.99
C PRO A 132 -18.78 10.96 -6.48
N ARG A 133 -19.67 11.25 -5.52
CA ARG A 133 -20.61 10.25 -5.01
C ARG A 133 -21.44 9.68 -6.18
N PRO A 134 -21.48 8.35 -6.36
CA PRO A 134 -22.29 7.74 -7.40
C PRO A 134 -23.78 8.06 -7.21
N ASP A 135 -24.45 8.47 -8.29
CA ASP A 135 -25.91 8.58 -8.36
C ASP A 135 -26.50 7.23 -8.76
N PHE A 136 -26.68 6.36 -7.77
CA PHE A 136 -27.19 5.00 -8.00
C PHE A 136 -28.58 4.98 -8.65
N ILE A 137 -29.42 6.00 -8.40
CA ILE A 137 -30.76 6.09 -9.01
C ILE A 137 -30.62 6.32 -10.50
N ARG A 138 -29.87 7.36 -10.90
CA ARG A 138 -29.64 7.66 -12.31
C ARG A 138 -28.94 6.51 -13.04
N MET A 139 -27.97 5.86 -12.39
CA MET A 139 -27.29 4.68 -12.94
C MET A 139 -28.27 3.54 -13.18
N ALA A 140 -29.17 3.26 -12.22
CA ALA A 140 -30.19 2.22 -12.37
C ALA A 140 -31.17 2.54 -13.51
N GLU A 141 -31.67 3.77 -13.60
CA GLU A 141 -32.55 4.18 -14.70
C GLU A 141 -31.86 4.06 -16.06
N GLN A 142 -30.59 4.44 -16.14
CA GLN A 142 -29.83 4.34 -17.39
C GLN A 142 -29.55 2.89 -17.78
N ALA A 143 -29.31 2.01 -16.83
CA ALA A 143 -29.19 0.57 -17.09
C ALA A 143 -30.49 -0.02 -17.66
N VAL A 144 -31.65 0.34 -17.09
CA VAL A 144 -32.96 -0.08 -17.63
C VAL A 144 -33.17 0.47 -19.04
N ARG A 145 -32.88 1.74 -19.29
CA ARG A 145 -33.00 2.37 -20.62
C ARG A 145 -32.07 1.77 -21.69
N ASN A 146 -30.96 1.14 -21.30
CA ASN A 146 -30.03 0.51 -22.23
C ASN A 146 -30.40 -0.94 -22.58
N LEU A 147 -31.31 -1.56 -21.84
CA LEU A 147 -31.76 -2.95 -22.02
C LEU A 147 -32.99 -3.07 -22.95
N TYR A 148 -33.61 -1.95 -23.30
CA TYR A 148 -34.80 -1.84 -24.15
C TYR A 148 -34.61 -0.72 -25.19
#